data_AF-A0A7S3SZ42-F1
#
_entry.id   AF-A0A7S3SZ42-F1
#
_cell.length_a   1.000
_cell.length_b   1.000
_cell.length_c   1.000
_cell.angle_alpha   90.00
_cell.angle_beta   90.00
_cell.angle_gamma   90.00
#
_symmetry.space_group_name_H-M   'P 1'
#
loop_
_entity.id
_entity.type
_entity.pdbx_description
1 polymer ?
#
loop_
_entity_poly.entity_id
_entity_poly.type
_entity_poly.pdbx_seq_one_letter_code
_entity_poly.pdbx_strand_id
1 'polypeptide(L)'
;DARLLAYQMVQNRLAQAVLLEKKDGYFQQAVPNSTLYKRPVVVERSRFTPLTNLHAGVLEASTRWLLADVGKGDRPPVQMLNIQVDDLTVPVSHPQSMQRLRRMRELALKYVERDGLMSFADFQEFVGDRMSKDETAVLFKDLDVNAKGAVEMDKLISIIGDKDNILNREFLDRFAMLQGLDYSVLVSSIRRTEKLASYICRYTNQPIVITVGGGDFSIERALFNANLYERTKGGMLEAFGRLFQNNVKVLVYPNIDANGKVTPAAPESVDLNNYQSLYQYLVDSGYIVVLTEKDMTDEARDPA
;
A
#
# COMPACT_ATOMS: atom_id res chain seq x y z
N ASP A 1 -17.09 3.10 10.03
CA ASP A 1 -16.23 2.01 9.50
C ASP A 1 -14.84 2.15 10.10
N ALA A 2 -14.31 1.11 10.75
CA ALA A 2 -12.99 1.15 11.41
C ALA A 2 -11.84 1.37 10.41
N ARG A 3 -11.99 0.91 9.17
CA ARG A 3 -11.00 1.06 8.10
C ARG A 3 -10.89 2.52 7.70
N LEU A 4 -12.02 3.15 7.39
CA LEU A 4 -12.07 4.56 7.00
C LEU A 4 -11.56 5.46 8.12
N LEU A 5 -11.92 5.16 9.38
CA LEU A 5 -11.41 5.89 10.53
C LEU A 5 -9.88 5.75 10.64
N ALA A 6 -9.33 4.55 10.48
CA ALA A 6 -7.88 4.32 10.49
C ALA A 6 -7.17 5.13 9.41
N TYR A 7 -7.70 5.14 8.18
CA TYR A 7 -7.21 5.97 7.09
C TYR A 7 -7.23 7.45 7.45
N GLN A 8 -8.38 7.97 7.88
CA GLN A 8 -8.55 9.39 8.23
C GLN A 8 -7.63 9.81 9.37
N MET A 9 -7.47 8.99 10.41
CA MET A 9 -6.55 9.27 11.51
C MET A 9 -5.10 9.41 11.03
N VAL A 10 -4.68 8.53 10.13
CA VAL A 10 -3.30 8.54 9.62
C VAL A 10 -3.08 9.66 8.58
N GLN A 11 -4.04 9.87 7.68
CA GLN A 11 -4.01 10.93 6.67
C GLN A 11 -3.96 12.32 7.32
N ASN A 12 -4.80 12.54 8.35
CA ASN A 12 -4.84 13.80 9.10
C ASN A 12 -3.76 13.89 10.19
N ARG A 13 -2.81 12.95 10.21
CA ARG A 13 -1.67 12.91 11.16
C ARG A 13 -2.06 12.87 12.65
N LEU A 14 -3.28 12.43 12.95
CA LEU A 14 -3.74 12.15 14.31
C LEU A 14 -3.08 10.89 14.88
N ALA A 15 -2.72 9.94 14.01
CA ALA A 15 -1.93 8.77 14.34
C ALA A 15 -0.82 8.53 13.31
N GLN A 16 0.33 8.05 13.76
CA GLN A 16 1.41 7.66 12.84
C GLN A 16 1.09 6.32 12.13
N ALA A 17 0.44 5.41 12.84
CA ALA A 17 -0.06 4.15 12.32
C ALA A 17 -1.26 3.65 13.15
N VAL A 18 -2.15 2.90 12.50
CA VAL A 18 -3.31 2.25 13.13
C VAL A 18 -3.29 0.78 12.71
N LEU A 19 -3.32 -0.11 13.70
CA LEU A 19 -3.37 -1.55 13.50
C LEU A 19 -4.82 -2.01 13.45
N LEU A 20 -5.14 -2.82 12.44
CA LEU A 20 -6.43 -3.44 12.23
C LEU A 20 -6.25 -4.97 12.27
N GLU A 21 -7.11 -5.63 13.04
CA GLU A 21 -7.22 -7.09 13.07
C GLU A 21 -8.60 -7.51 12.59
N LYS A 22 -8.68 -8.71 12.02
CA LYS A 22 -9.95 -9.30 11.65
C LYS A 22 -10.57 -9.96 12.88
N LYS A 23 -11.81 -9.59 13.18
CA LYS A 23 -12.61 -10.20 14.24
C LYS A 23 -14.05 -10.34 13.75
N ASP A 24 -14.59 -11.55 13.84
CA ASP A 24 -15.94 -11.89 13.38
C ASP A 24 -16.19 -11.51 11.90
N GLY A 25 -15.16 -11.66 11.05
CA GLY A 25 -15.25 -11.36 9.61
C GLY A 25 -15.05 -9.90 9.22
N TYR A 26 -14.87 -8.98 10.18
CA TYR A 26 -14.68 -7.55 9.93
C TYR A 26 -13.38 -7.02 10.55
N PHE A 27 -12.82 -5.98 9.94
CA PHE A 27 -11.68 -5.28 10.52
C PHE A 27 -12.11 -4.42 11.71
N GLN A 28 -11.39 -4.57 12.82
CA GLN A 28 -11.52 -3.76 14.03
C GLN A 28 -10.16 -3.20 14.41
N GLN A 29 -10.16 -2.03 15.05
CA GLN A 29 -8.93 -1.45 15.58
C GLN A 29 -8.37 -2.33 16.69
N ALA A 30 -7.10 -2.70 16.57
CA ALA A 30 -6.38 -3.46 17.57
C ALA A 30 -5.38 -2.58 18.31
N VAL A 31 -5.15 -2.91 19.58
CA VAL A 31 -4.09 -2.27 20.37
C VAL A 31 -2.77 -2.97 20.03
N PRO A 32 -1.75 -2.26 19.49
CA PRO A 32 -0.52 -2.92 19.03
C PRO A 32 0.18 -3.77 20.10
N ASN A 33 0.12 -3.33 21.36
CA ASN A 33 0.71 -4.09 22.47
C ASN A 33 0.01 -5.45 22.68
N SER A 34 -1.32 -5.54 22.60
CA SER A 34 -2.00 -6.84 22.75
C SER A 34 -1.69 -7.79 21.60
N THR A 35 -1.59 -7.25 20.38
CA THR A 35 -1.31 -8.03 19.18
C THR A 35 0.12 -8.52 19.11
N LEU A 36 1.10 -7.66 19.41
CA LEU A 36 2.51 -7.90 19.09
C LEU A 36 3.33 -8.42 20.28
N TYR A 37 2.83 -8.29 21.51
CA TYR A 37 3.62 -8.61 22.71
C TYR A 37 4.15 -10.05 22.71
N LYS A 38 5.49 -10.17 22.82
CA LYS A 38 6.24 -11.43 22.80
C LYS A 38 5.97 -12.29 21.56
N ARG A 39 5.65 -11.68 20.41
CA ARG A 39 5.44 -12.39 19.16
C ARG A 39 6.46 -11.94 18.12
N PRO A 40 7.08 -12.88 17.38
CA PRO A 40 7.80 -12.55 16.16
C PRO A 40 6.85 -11.86 15.17
N VAL A 41 7.38 -11.01 14.30
CA VAL A 41 6.53 -10.23 13.37
C VAL A 41 7.09 -10.37 11.96
N VAL A 42 6.20 -10.63 11.01
CA VAL A 42 6.47 -10.55 9.58
C VAL A 42 5.61 -9.44 9.03
N VAL A 43 6.24 -8.42 8.43
CA VAL A 43 5.54 -7.30 7.81
C VAL A 43 5.89 -7.23 6.34
N GLU A 44 4.90 -7.43 5.47
CA GLU A 44 5.05 -7.09 4.05
C GLU A 44 4.79 -5.59 3.86
N ARG A 45 5.72 -4.90 3.22
CA ARG A 45 5.52 -3.54 2.73
C ARG A 45 5.28 -3.58 1.23
N SER A 46 4.10 -3.16 0.80
CA SER A 46 3.74 -3.08 -0.62
C SER A 46 2.81 -1.90 -0.90
N ARG A 47 2.67 -1.57 -2.18
CA ARG A 47 1.67 -0.60 -2.67
C ARG A 47 0.27 -1.18 -2.70
N PHE A 48 0.16 -2.51 -2.87
CA PHE A 48 -1.10 -3.24 -3.06
C PHE A 48 -1.93 -2.66 -4.22
N THR A 49 -1.28 -2.51 -5.39
CA THR A 49 -1.85 -1.92 -6.62
C THR A 49 -1.56 -2.78 -7.87
N PRO A 50 -2.43 -3.74 -8.23
CA PRO A 50 -3.57 -4.24 -7.46
C PRO A 50 -3.11 -5.15 -6.31
N LEU A 51 -4.05 -5.50 -5.43
CA LEU A 51 -3.83 -6.61 -4.49
C LEU A 51 -3.99 -7.93 -5.25
N THR A 52 -2.99 -8.81 -5.22
CA THR A 52 -3.04 -10.15 -5.85
C THR A 52 -2.66 -11.25 -4.84
N ASN A 53 -2.84 -12.51 -5.22
CA ASN A 53 -2.41 -13.67 -4.42
C ASN A 53 -0.91 -13.68 -4.09
N LEU A 54 -0.11 -12.89 -4.83
CA LEU A 54 1.31 -12.64 -4.56
C LEU A 54 1.58 -12.22 -3.12
N HIS A 55 0.78 -11.33 -2.55
CA HIS A 55 1.00 -10.81 -1.19
C HIS A 55 0.86 -11.91 -0.12
N ALA A 56 -0.08 -12.84 -0.31
CA ALA A 56 -0.20 -14.01 0.55
C ALA A 56 1.07 -14.87 0.45
N GLY A 57 1.55 -15.14 -0.76
CA GLY A 57 2.79 -15.87 -1.00
C GLY A 57 4.03 -15.21 -0.38
N VAL A 58 4.13 -13.88 -0.46
CA VAL A 58 5.22 -13.09 0.16
C VAL A 58 5.23 -13.29 1.67
N LEU A 59 4.07 -13.15 2.34
CA LEU A 59 3.95 -13.35 3.78
C LEU A 59 4.23 -14.80 4.19
N GLU A 60 3.73 -15.77 3.44
CA GLU A 60 3.95 -17.20 3.70
C GLU A 60 5.42 -17.56 3.58
N ALA A 61 6.09 -17.19 2.48
CA ALA A 61 7.52 -17.43 2.29
C ALA A 61 8.35 -16.76 3.40
N SER A 62 8.03 -15.51 3.73
CA SER A 62 8.73 -14.77 4.79
C SER A 62 8.52 -15.39 6.17
N THR A 63 7.33 -15.93 6.43
CA THR A 63 7.02 -16.63 7.69
C THR A 63 7.73 -17.97 7.77
N ARG A 64 7.78 -18.74 6.67
CA ARG A 64 8.55 -19.98 6.59
C ARG A 64 10.04 -19.72 6.86
N TRP A 65 10.58 -18.68 6.22
CA TRP A 65 11.97 -18.28 6.43
C TRP A 65 12.23 -17.89 7.88
N LEU A 66 11.38 -17.05 8.47
CA LEU A 66 11.51 -16.63 9.86
C LEU A 66 11.49 -17.82 10.83
N LEU A 67 10.54 -18.75 10.66
CA LEU A 67 10.43 -19.94 11.51
C LEU A 67 11.64 -20.88 11.38
N ALA A 68 12.26 -20.93 10.20
CA ALA A 68 13.50 -21.68 10.00
C ALA A 68 14.71 -21.01 10.67
N ASP A 69 14.78 -19.68 10.66
CA ASP A 69 15.89 -18.90 11.26
C ASP A 69 15.84 -18.91 12.80
N VAL A 70 14.65 -18.74 13.39
CA VAL A 70 14.52 -18.52 14.85
C VAL A 70 13.99 -19.75 15.60
N GLY A 71 13.54 -20.78 14.88
CA GLY A 71 12.88 -21.95 15.45
C GLY A 71 11.44 -21.69 15.89
N LYS A 72 10.75 -22.74 16.38
CA LYS A 72 9.41 -22.60 16.96
C LYS A 72 9.51 -21.92 18.33
N GLY A 73 9.14 -20.65 18.39
CA GLY A 73 8.96 -19.92 19.65
C GLY A 73 7.63 -20.25 20.35
N ASP A 74 7.45 -19.68 21.54
CA ASP A 74 6.25 -19.88 22.38
C ASP A 74 4.96 -19.35 21.75
N ARG A 75 5.07 -18.36 20.85
CA ARG A 75 3.94 -17.71 20.20
C ARG A 75 4.14 -17.66 18.68
N PRO A 76 3.07 -17.87 17.89
CA PRO A 76 3.16 -17.82 16.45
C PRO A 76 3.48 -16.39 15.98
N PRO A 77 4.24 -16.25 14.86
CA PRO A 77 4.47 -14.95 14.25
C PRO A 77 3.16 -14.21 13.94
N VAL A 78 3.19 -12.88 14.04
CA VAL A 78 2.13 -12.02 13.52
C VAL A 78 2.46 -11.70 12.07
N GLN A 79 1.59 -12.09 11.15
CA GLN A 79 1.66 -11.70 9.75
C GLN A 79 0.87 -10.41 9.53
N MET A 80 1.52 -9.43 8.94
CA MET A 80 0.99 -8.08 8.82
C MET A 80 1.26 -7.49 7.44
N LEU A 81 0.25 -6.84 6.89
CA LEU A 81 0.34 -6.05 5.66
C LEU A 81 0.45 -4.58 6.04
N ASN A 82 1.50 -3.90 5.56
CA ASN A 82 1.69 -2.48 5.82
C ASN A 82 1.24 -1.63 4.63
N ILE A 83 0.05 -1.05 4.71
CA ILE A 83 -0.45 -0.08 3.73
C ILE A 83 0.07 1.31 4.10
N GLN A 84 0.78 1.95 3.18
CA GLN A 84 1.18 3.35 3.32
C GLN A 84 0.09 4.27 2.82
N VAL A 85 -0.35 5.22 3.64
CA VAL A 85 -1.38 6.18 3.24
C VAL A 85 -0.93 7.05 2.06
N ASP A 86 0.36 7.37 1.99
CA ASP A 86 0.92 8.11 0.86
C ASP A 86 0.77 7.34 -0.47
N ASP A 87 0.82 6.01 -0.45
CA ASP A 87 0.69 5.16 -1.66
C ASP A 87 -0.75 5.03 -2.14
N LEU A 88 -1.72 5.33 -1.27
CA LEU A 88 -3.12 5.45 -1.65
C LEU A 88 -3.35 6.75 -2.43
N THR A 89 -2.57 7.80 -2.15
CA THR A 89 -2.71 9.10 -2.81
C THR A 89 -2.04 9.17 -4.18
N VAL A 90 -1.21 8.19 -4.53
CA VAL A 90 -0.63 8.05 -5.86
C VAL A 90 -1.72 7.49 -6.77
N PRO A 91 -2.17 8.27 -7.79
CA PRO A 91 -3.12 7.75 -8.75
C PRO A 91 -2.54 6.47 -9.36
N VAL A 92 -3.34 5.40 -9.43
CA VAL A 92 -2.94 4.22 -10.20
C VAL A 92 -2.56 4.71 -11.59
N SER A 93 -1.36 4.40 -12.06
CA SER A 93 -0.90 4.69 -13.43
C SER A 93 -1.60 3.74 -14.39
N HIS A 94 -2.92 3.81 -14.42
CA HIS A 94 -3.72 3.19 -15.44
C HIS A 94 -3.72 4.15 -16.63
N PRO A 95 -3.55 3.68 -17.88
CA PRO A 95 -3.76 4.49 -19.08
C PRO A 95 -5.07 5.30 -19.03
N GLN A 96 -6.07 4.75 -18.33
CA GLN A 96 -7.36 5.35 -18.03
C GLN A 96 -7.29 6.62 -17.14
N SER A 97 -6.31 6.75 -16.23
CA SER A 97 -6.13 7.93 -15.36
C SER A 97 -5.59 9.15 -16.11
N MET A 98 -4.66 8.94 -17.05
CA MET A 98 -4.16 10.00 -17.94
C MET A 98 -5.19 10.36 -19.01
N GLN A 99 -5.93 9.39 -19.53
CA GLN A 99 -7.11 9.65 -20.35
C GLN A 99 -8.18 10.42 -19.58
N ARG A 100 -8.37 10.14 -18.27
CA ARG A 100 -9.28 10.90 -17.40
C ARG A 100 -8.85 12.35 -17.28
N LEU A 101 -7.59 12.63 -16.97
CA LEU A 101 -7.06 14.00 -16.90
C LEU A 101 -7.13 14.75 -18.23
N ARG A 102 -6.85 14.07 -19.36
CA ARG A 102 -6.99 14.65 -20.70
C ARG A 102 -8.45 14.97 -21.06
N ARG A 103 -9.37 14.03 -20.79
CA ARG A 103 -10.82 14.25 -20.96
C ARG A 103 -11.33 15.35 -20.04
N MET A 104 -10.88 15.41 -18.79
CA MET A 104 -11.23 16.50 -17.86
C MET A 104 -10.76 17.85 -18.37
N ARG A 105 -9.56 17.92 -18.94
CA ARG A 105 -9.04 19.15 -19.54
C ARG A 105 -9.82 19.55 -20.80
N GLU A 106 -10.14 18.59 -21.68
CA GLU A 106 -10.96 18.84 -22.87
C GLU A 106 -12.38 19.27 -22.49
N LEU A 107 -13.00 18.68 -21.47
CA LEU A 107 -14.30 19.07 -20.94
C LEU A 107 -14.26 20.46 -20.30
N ALA A 108 -13.27 20.76 -19.46
CA ALA A 108 -13.10 22.08 -18.89
C ALA A 108 -12.97 23.15 -20.00
N LEU A 109 -12.20 22.86 -21.06
CA LEU A 109 -12.04 23.76 -22.20
C LEU A 109 -13.31 23.92 -23.06
N LYS A 110 -14.10 22.86 -23.20
CA LYS A 110 -15.33 22.85 -24.03
C LYS A 110 -16.54 23.53 -23.34
N TYR A 111 -16.50 23.68 -22.00
CA TYR A 111 -17.63 24.17 -21.20
C TYR A 111 -17.35 25.48 -20.44
N VAL A 112 -16.14 26.07 -20.52
CA VAL A 112 -15.89 27.48 -20.11
C VAL A 112 -16.77 28.46 -20.91
N GLU A 113 -17.33 28.04 -22.04
CA GLU A 113 -18.28 28.84 -22.85
C GLU A 113 -19.77 28.66 -22.46
N ARG A 114 -20.11 27.83 -21.46
CA ARG A 114 -21.48 27.63 -20.98
C ARG A 114 -21.61 27.87 -19.48
N ASP A 115 -22.82 28.23 -19.08
CA ASP A 115 -23.38 28.63 -17.79
C ASP A 115 -23.08 27.76 -16.53
N GLY A 116 -22.09 26.86 -16.56
CA GLY A 116 -21.65 26.07 -15.41
C GLY A 116 -22.57 24.90 -15.04
N LEU A 117 -23.56 24.60 -15.88
CA LEU A 117 -24.58 23.57 -15.66
C LEU A 117 -24.40 22.39 -16.63
N MET A 118 -24.58 21.16 -16.14
CA MET A 118 -24.46 19.91 -16.89
C MET A 118 -25.81 19.20 -17.02
N SER A 119 -26.24 18.88 -18.24
CA SER A 119 -27.47 18.12 -18.49
C SER A 119 -27.30 16.62 -18.21
N PHE A 120 -28.40 15.86 -18.12
CA PHE A 120 -28.33 14.40 -17.94
C PHE A 120 -27.60 13.70 -19.09
N ALA A 121 -27.79 14.16 -20.33
CA ALA A 121 -27.13 13.58 -21.50
C ALA A 121 -25.61 13.80 -21.44
N ASP A 122 -25.17 15.01 -21.09
CA ASP A 122 -23.76 15.34 -20.88
C ASP A 122 -23.17 14.54 -19.71
N PHE A 123 -23.92 14.38 -18.63
CA PHE A 123 -23.53 13.59 -17.46
C PHE A 123 -23.39 12.09 -17.79
N GLN A 124 -24.29 11.56 -18.60
CA GLN A 124 -24.28 10.18 -19.04
C GLN A 124 -23.10 9.89 -19.99
N GLU A 125 -22.80 10.81 -20.91
CA GLU A 125 -21.59 10.73 -21.74
C GLU A 125 -20.31 10.80 -20.89
N PHE A 126 -20.32 11.63 -19.83
CA PHE A 126 -19.21 11.78 -18.90
C PHE A 126 -18.93 10.51 -18.06
N VAL A 127 -19.97 9.87 -17.51
CA VAL A 127 -19.85 8.63 -16.74
C VAL A 127 -19.50 7.44 -17.66
N GLY A 128 -19.99 7.48 -18.90
CA GLY A 128 -19.74 6.46 -19.92
C GLY A 128 -20.20 5.07 -19.46
N ASP A 129 -19.45 4.02 -19.85
CA ASP A 129 -19.82 2.63 -19.58
C ASP A 129 -19.59 2.19 -18.11
N ARG A 130 -19.21 3.12 -17.22
CA ARG A 130 -18.82 2.81 -15.83
C ARG A 130 -20.00 2.63 -14.88
N MET A 131 -21.17 3.13 -15.26
CA MET A 131 -22.41 2.96 -14.51
C MET A 131 -23.52 2.62 -15.50
N SER A 132 -24.42 1.75 -15.07
CA SER A 132 -25.64 1.50 -15.85
C SER A 132 -26.45 2.80 -16.00
N LYS A 133 -27.33 2.84 -17.00
CA LYS A 133 -28.23 3.99 -17.19
C LYS A 133 -29.08 4.27 -15.95
N ASP A 134 -29.49 3.23 -15.24
CA ASP A 134 -30.33 3.32 -14.05
C ASP A 134 -29.56 3.92 -12.87
N GLU A 135 -28.33 3.45 -12.63
CA GLU A 135 -27.45 4.02 -11.59
C GLU A 135 -27.07 5.48 -11.90
N THR A 136 -26.86 5.80 -13.18
CA THR A 136 -26.57 7.16 -13.64
C THR A 136 -27.76 8.08 -13.42
N ALA A 137 -28.99 7.60 -13.66
CA ALA A 137 -30.23 8.35 -13.43
C ALA A 137 -30.48 8.61 -11.94
N VAL A 138 -30.24 7.62 -11.08
CA VAL A 138 -30.34 7.78 -9.62
C VAL A 138 -29.35 8.84 -9.13
N LEU A 139 -28.07 8.70 -9.52
CA LEU A 139 -27.04 9.64 -9.11
C LEU A 139 -27.34 11.05 -9.64
N PHE A 140 -27.70 11.20 -10.92
CA PHE A 140 -28.02 12.52 -11.47
C PHE A 140 -29.17 13.20 -10.73
N LYS A 141 -30.22 12.44 -10.37
CA LYS A 141 -31.36 12.95 -9.61
C LYS A 141 -30.94 13.43 -8.21
N ASP A 142 -30.02 12.73 -7.55
CA ASP A 142 -29.50 13.14 -6.24
C ASP A 142 -28.64 14.42 -6.34
N LEU A 143 -28.03 14.66 -7.51
CA LEU A 143 -27.17 15.81 -7.75
C LEU A 143 -27.90 17.04 -8.31
N ASP A 144 -29.05 16.84 -8.97
CA ASP A 144 -29.97 17.89 -9.40
C ASP A 144 -30.85 18.34 -8.21
N VAL A 145 -30.20 18.88 -7.19
CA VAL A 145 -30.82 19.35 -5.94
C VAL A 145 -31.88 20.44 -6.15
N ASN A 146 -31.85 21.12 -7.29
CA ASN A 146 -32.80 22.19 -7.63
C ASN A 146 -33.94 21.69 -8.55
N ALA A 147 -33.95 20.40 -8.91
CA ALA A 147 -34.90 19.78 -9.84
C ALA A 147 -35.05 20.54 -11.17
N LYS A 148 -33.95 21.10 -11.69
CA LYS A 148 -33.93 21.88 -12.94
C LYS A 148 -33.54 21.05 -14.16
N GLY A 149 -33.33 19.75 -13.98
CA GLY A 149 -32.81 18.85 -15.01
C GLY A 149 -31.32 19.08 -15.30
N ALA A 150 -30.58 19.71 -14.40
CA ALA A 150 -29.17 20.05 -14.59
C ALA A 150 -28.40 20.07 -13.27
N VAL A 151 -27.14 19.63 -13.31
CA VAL A 151 -26.23 19.58 -12.16
C VAL A 151 -25.14 20.64 -12.31
N GLU A 152 -24.89 21.40 -11.24
CA GLU A 152 -23.78 22.36 -11.21
C GLU A 152 -22.43 21.65 -11.28
N MET A 153 -21.53 22.10 -12.17
CA MET A 153 -20.23 21.45 -12.34
C MET A 153 -19.36 21.50 -11.09
N ASP A 154 -19.48 22.53 -10.26
CA ASP A 154 -18.78 22.61 -8.98
C ASP A 154 -19.19 21.49 -8.03
N LYS A 155 -20.42 20.97 -8.13
CA LYS A 155 -20.87 19.78 -7.38
C LYS A 155 -20.34 18.47 -7.97
N LEU A 156 -20.27 18.35 -9.30
CA LEU A 156 -19.59 17.21 -9.93
C LEU A 156 -18.11 17.17 -9.52
N ILE A 157 -17.45 18.33 -9.54
CA ILE A 157 -16.08 18.50 -9.05
C ILE A 157 -16.03 18.29 -7.53
N SER A 158 -17.07 18.53 -6.74
CA SER A 158 -17.05 18.18 -5.31
C SER A 158 -17.36 16.70 -5.03
N ILE A 159 -17.86 15.93 -5.99
CA ILE A 159 -18.16 14.50 -5.81
C ILE A 159 -17.10 13.61 -6.47
N ILE A 160 -16.49 14.12 -7.55
CA ILE A 160 -15.45 13.46 -8.33
C ILE A 160 -14.08 14.11 -8.06
N GLY A 161 -14.06 15.36 -7.63
CA GLY A 161 -12.86 16.09 -7.24
C GLY A 161 -12.79 16.37 -5.74
N ASP A 162 -13.73 15.88 -4.92
CA ASP A 162 -13.40 15.60 -3.53
C ASP A 162 -12.44 14.42 -3.54
N LYS A 163 -11.16 14.80 -3.66
CA LYS A 163 -10.02 13.90 -3.69
C LYS A 163 -10.14 12.90 -2.54
N ASP A 164 -10.66 13.34 -1.41
CA ASP A 164 -10.87 12.48 -0.25
C ASP A 164 -11.91 11.39 -0.53
N ASN A 165 -13.03 11.65 -1.22
CA ASN A 165 -14.02 10.61 -1.54
C ASN A 165 -13.52 9.54 -2.53
N ILE A 166 -12.78 9.93 -3.57
CA ILE A 166 -12.17 8.94 -4.49
C ILE A 166 -11.10 8.13 -3.77
N LEU A 167 -10.24 8.78 -3.00
CA LEU A 167 -9.20 8.09 -2.23
C LEU A 167 -9.77 7.19 -1.16
N ASN A 168 -10.86 7.60 -0.49
CA ASN A 168 -11.60 6.78 0.46
C ASN A 168 -12.15 5.52 -0.22
N ARG A 169 -12.72 5.65 -1.43
CA ARG A 169 -13.25 4.51 -2.17
C ARG A 169 -12.14 3.55 -2.61
N GLU A 170 -11.07 4.06 -3.23
CA GLU A 170 -9.91 3.22 -3.59
C GLU A 170 -9.31 2.52 -2.38
N PHE A 171 -9.22 3.21 -1.24
CA PHE A 171 -8.76 2.61 0.01
C PHE A 171 -9.69 1.50 0.50
N LEU A 172 -11.00 1.74 0.52
CA LEU A 172 -12.00 0.76 0.95
C LEU A 172 -12.03 -0.46 0.02
N ASP A 173 -11.90 -0.26 -1.29
CA ASP A 173 -11.83 -1.34 -2.28
C ASP A 173 -10.59 -2.21 -2.06
N ARG A 174 -9.40 -1.60 -1.88
CA ARG A 174 -8.16 -2.35 -1.54
C ARG A 174 -8.32 -3.14 -0.23
N PHE A 175 -8.95 -2.54 0.77
CA PHE A 175 -9.24 -3.22 2.05
C PHE A 175 -10.27 -4.34 1.92
N ALA A 176 -11.24 -4.22 1.02
CA ALA A 176 -12.20 -5.27 0.76
C ALA A 176 -11.52 -6.50 0.12
N MET A 177 -10.55 -6.28 -0.77
CA MET A 177 -9.73 -7.37 -1.33
C MET A 177 -8.91 -8.07 -0.23
N LEU A 178 -8.41 -7.30 0.75
CA LEU A 178 -7.72 -7.85 1.93
C LEU A 178 -8.62 -8.63 2.89
N GLN A 179 -9.93 -8.41 2.84
CA GLN A 179 -10.87 -9.06 3.76
C GLN A 179 -10.93 -10.58 3.53
N GLY A 180 -10.57 -11.07 2.33
CA GLY A 180 -10.43 -12.49 2.06
C GLY A 180 -9.24 -13.14 2.77
N LEU A 181 -8.24 -12.35 3.17
CA LEU A 181 -7.03 -12.82 3.85
C LEU A 181 -7.19 -12.68 5.37
N ASP A 182 -6.54 -13.56 6.15
CA ASP A 182 -6.60 -13.53 7.62
C ASP A 182 -5.39 -12.80 8.24
N TYR A 183 -4.89 -11.78 7.53
CA TYR A 183 -3.73 -11.00 7.94
C TYR A 183 -4.11 -9.74 8.72
N SER A 184 -3.28 -9.36 9.69
CA SER A 184 -3.38 -8.04 10.31
C SER A 184 -3.01 -6.96 9.31
N VAL A 185 -3.61 -5.78 9.39
CA VAL A 185 -3.31 -4.67 8.49
C VAL A 185 -2.86 -3.46 9.28
N LEU A 186 -1.68 -2.93 8.96
CA LEU A 186 -1.13 -1.71 9.53
C LEU A 186 -1.24 -0.58 8.51
N VAL A 187 -2.22 0.30 8.74
CA VAL A 187 -2.35 1.56 8.00
C VAL A 187 -1.35 2.55 8.59
N SER A 188 -0.46 3.13 7.79
CA SER A 188 0.60 3.98 8.32
C SER A 188 1.00 5.15 7.41
N SER A 189 1.50 6.22 8.01
CA SER A 189 2.21 7.32 7.32
C SER A 189 3.74 7.16 7.43
N ILE A 190 4.21 5.99 7.88
CA ILE A 190 5.62 5.72 8.12
C ILE A 190 6.29 5.38 6.80
N ARG A 191 7.00 6.34 6.19
CA ARG A 191 7.72 6.09 4.93
C ARG A 191 8.93 5.18 5.11
N ARG A 192 9.76 5.51 6.09
CA ARG A 192 11.11 4.94 6.21
C ARG A 192 11.12 3.65 7.02
N THR A 193 11.89 2.67 6.54
CA THR A 193 11.85 1.30 7.06
C THR A 193 12.42 1.19 8.47
N GLU A 194 13.45 1.98 8.81
CA GLU A 194 14.00 2.06 10.17
C GLU A 194 12.99 2.61 11.18
N LYS A 195 12.12 3.53 10.74
CA LYS A 195 11.02 4.05 11.57
C LYS A 195 9.91 3.03 11.76
N LEU A 196 9.61 2.23 10.74
CA LEU A 196 8.63 1.15 10.85
C LEU A 196 9.12 0.08 11.84
N ALA A 197 10.37 -0.37 11.67
CA ALA A 197 11.02 -1.26 12.62
C ALA A 197 10.98 -0.69 14.05
N SER A 198 11.39 0.57 14.22
CA SER A 198 11.35 1.26 15.52
C SER A 198 9.94 1.36 16.10
N TYR A 199 8.90 1.49 15.27
CA TYR A 199 7.50 1.49 15.73
C TYR A 199 7.10 0.11 16.25
N ILE A 200 7.41 -0.96 15.52
CA ILE A 200 7.06 -2.34 15.90
C ILE A 200 7.83 -2.78 17.16
N CYS A 201 9.12 -2.42 17.25
CA CYS A 201 9.99 -2.74 18.39
C CYS A 201 9.49 -2.17 19.73
N ARG A 202 8.58 -1.19 19.73
CA ARG A 202 7.95 -0.68 20.95
C ARG A 202 7.02 -1.70 21.60
N TYR A 203 6.51 -2.66 20.83
CA TYR A 203 5.47 -3.59 21.25
C TYR A 203 5.96 -5.04 21.30
N THR A 204 7.12 -5.35 20.71
CA THR A 204 7.74 -6.67 20.77
C THR A 204 9.25 -6.56 20.77
N ASN A 205 9.91 -7.49 21.47
CA ASN A 205 11.36 -7.68 21.45
C ASN A 205 11.76 -8.97 20.71
N GLN A 206 10.80 -9.61 20.04
CA GLN A 206 11.01 -10.82 19.25
C GLN A 206 11.54 -10.46 17.85
N PRO A 207 12.09 -11.44 17.12
CA PRO A 207 12.54 -11.24 15.74
C PRO A 207 11.49 -10.55 14.85
N ILE A 208 11.92 -9.58 14.04
CA ILE A 208 11.06 -8.86 13.10
C ILE A 208 11.62 -9.03 11.69
N VAL A 209 10.79 -9.53 10.78
CA VAL A 209 11.08 -9.57 9.35
C VAL A 209 10.25 -8.49 8.68
N ILE A 210 10.92 -7.61 7.94
CA ILE A 210 10.27 -6.67 7.03
C ILE A 210 10.54 -7.14 5.61
N THR A 211 9.49 -7.54 4.90
CA THR A 211 9.59 -8.01 3.53
C THR A 211 9.25 -6.88 2.56
N VAL A 212 10.08 -6.74 1.53
CA VAL A 212 9.93 -5.81 0.41
C VAL A 212 10.06 -6.57 -0.90
N GLY A 213 9.68 -5.97 -2.01
CA GLY A 213 9.57 -6.67 -3.31
C GLY A 213 8.19 -7.27 -3.52
N GLY A 214 8.09 -8.31 -4.35
CA GLY A 214 6.79 -8.88 -4.73
C GLY A 214 5.88 -7.91 -5.50
N GLY A 215 6.46 -6.92 -6.19
CA GLY A 215 5.70 -5.92 -6.96
C GLY A 215 6.41 -4.56 -7.00
N ASP A 216 5.63 -3.47 -7.01
CA ASP A 216 6.14 -2.09 -7.20
C ASP A 216 6.79 -1.45 -5.96
N PHE A 217 7.05 -2.23 -4.90
CA PHE A 217 7.71 -1.78 -3.68
C PHE A 217 9.12 -2.38 -3.58
N SER A 218 10.04 -1.86 -4.40
CA SER A 218 11.41 -2.36 -4.48
C SER A 218 12.27 -2.06 -3.24
N ILE A 219 13.37 -2.80 -3.09
CA ILE A 219 14.39 -2.53 -2.07
C ILE A 219 15.04 -1.15 -2.23
N GLU A 220 15.22 -0.68 -3.46
CA GLU A 220 15.72 0.65 -3.76
C GLU A 220 14.84 1.71 -3.10
N ARG A 221 13.53 1.61 -3.34
CA ARG A 221 12.53 2.47 -2.71
C ARG A 221 12.55 2.35 -1.19
N ALA A 222 12.62 1.12 -0.67
CA ALA A 222 12.46 0.85 0.75
C ALA A 222 13.67 1.26 1.62
N LEU A 223 14.88 1.14 1.07
CA LEU A 223 16.13 1.24 1.81
C LEU A 223 17.18 2.15 1.16
N PHE A 224 17.34 2.10 -0.17
CA PHE A 224 18.48 2.76 -0.86
C PHE A 224 18.12 4.08 -1.56
N ASN A 225 16.96 4.66 -1.26
CA ASN A 225 16.58 5.99 -1.72
C ASN A 225 17.19 7.07 -0.80
N ALA A 226 18.24 7.75 -1.29
CA ALA A 226 18.97 8.78 -0.54
C ALA A 226 18.07 9.92 -0.02
N ASN A 227 17.02 10.29 -0.77
CA ASN A 227 16.11 11.39 -0.41
C ASN A 227 15.35 11.10 0.90
N LEU A 228 15.21 9.83 1.30
CA LEU A 228 14.59 9.46 2.58
C LEU A 228 15.42 9.91 3.79
N TYR A 229 16.73 10.11 3.61
CA TYR A 229 17.69 10.31 4.68
C TYR A 229 18.32 11.71 4.71
N GLU A 230 17.91 12.65 3.85
CA GLU A 230 18.43 14.03 3.82
C GLU A 230 18.37 14.74 5.17
N ARG A 231 17.35 14.42 5.98
CA ARG A 231 17.13 15.02 7.31
C ARG A 231 17.71 14.18 8.45
N THR A 232 18.42 13.09 8.15
CA THR A 232 19.09 12.23 9.14
C THR A 232 20.55 12.65 9.21
N LYS A 233 21.05 13.00 10.41
CA LYS A 233 22.40 13.58 10.58
C LYS A 233 23.51 12.68 10.01
N GLY A 234 23.45 11.38 10.26
CA GLY A 234 24.34 10.37 9.71
C GLY A 234 23.83 9.67 8.44
N GLY A 235 22.84 10.26 7.78
CA GLY A 235 22.29 9.77 6.51
C GLY A 235 21.78 8.33 6.57
N MET A 236 22.02 7.60 5.48
CA MET A 236 21.59 6.21 5.30
C MET A 236 22.26 5.24 6.30
N LEU A 237 23.55 5.46 6.62
CA LEU A 237 24.28 4.59 7.54
C LEU A 237 23.72 4.63 8.96
N GLU A 238 23.39 5.82 9.46
CA GLU A 238 22.68 5.95 10.75
C GLU A 238 21.32 5.24 10.70
N ALA A 239 20.59 5.36 9.59
CA ALA A 239 19.29 4.72 9.43
C ALA A 239 19.39 3.19 9.45
N PHE A 240 20.39 2.61 8.78
CA PHE A 240 20.64 1.16 8.78
C PHE A 240 21.10 0.67 10.15
N GLY A 241 21.97 1.40 10.84
CA GLY A 241 22.35 1.07 12.21
C GLY A 241 21.14 1.00 13.15
N ARG A 242 20.17 1.91 13.00
CA ARG A 242 18.91 1.87 13.75
C ARG A 242 17.97 0.76 13.29
N LEU A 243 17.90 0.50 11.98
CA LEU A 243 17.03 -0.54 11.40
C LEU A 243 17.38 -1.91 11.98
N PHE A 244 18.66 -2.28 11.98
CA PHE A 244 19.11 -3.62 12.32
C PHE A 244 19.41 -3.82 13.82
N GLN A 245 19.20 -2.80 14.66
CA GLN A 245 19.54 -2.83 16.09
C GLN A 245 18.76 -3.90 16.90
N ASN A 246 17.53 -4.25 16.51
CA ASN A 246 16.58 -5.01 17.34
C ASN A 246 16.13 -6.33 16.70
N ASN A 247 17.09 -7.16 16.25
CA ASN A 247 16.81 -8.45 15.59
C ASN A 247 15.83 -8.30 14.41
N VAL A 248 16.04 -7.23 13.65
CA VAL A 248 15.28 -6.94 12.45
C VAL A 248 16.06 -7.49 11.27
N LYS A 249 15.38 -8.15 10.36
CA LYS A 249 15.93 -8.55 9.06
C LYS A 249 15.03 -8.03 7.95
N VAL A 250 15.64 -7.71 6.82
CA VAL A 250 14.89 -7.34 5.63
C VAL A 250 14.93 -8.50 4.64
N LEU A 251 13.76 -9.01 4.28
CA LEU A 251 13.63 -10.00 3.22
C LEU A 251 13.30 -9.28 1.92
N VAL A 252 13.97 -9.67 0.86
CA VAL A 252 13.77 -9.12 -0.48
C VAL A 252 13.16 -10.21 -1.33
N TYR A 253 11.90 -10.03 -1.72
CA TYR A 253 11.13 -11.00 -2.48
C TYR A 253 11.21 -10.72 -3.99
N PRO A 254 11.30 -11.75 -4.86
CA PRO A 254 11.30 -11.56 -6.32
C PRO A 254 10.06 -10.80 -6.79
N ASN A 255 10.20 -9.88 -7.74
CA ASN A 255 9.03 -9.19 -8.27
C ASN A 255 8.41 -10.00 -9.40
N ILE A 256 7.09 -10.02 -9.47
CA ILE A 256 6.35 -10.65 -10.56
C ILE A 256 5.61 -9.53 -11.29
N ASP A 257 5.77 -9.47 -12.61
CA ASP A 257 4.96 -8.56 -13.41
C ASP A 257 3.56 -9.12 -13.69
N ALA A 258 2.69 -8.29 -14.28
CA ALA A 258 1.32 -8.68 -14.61
C ALA A 258 1.23 -9.85 -15.62
N ASN A 259 2.33 -10.23 -16.28
CA ASN A 259 2.40 -11.37 -17.19
C ASN A 259 2.97 -12.62 -16.52
N GLY A 260 3.17 -12.61 -15.20
CA GLY A 260 3.77 -13.71 -14.44
C GLY A 260 5.29 -13.80 -14.59
N LYS A 261 5.96 -12.82 -15.20
CA LYS A 261 7.42 -12.84 -15.34
C LYS A 261 8.06 -12.48 -14.01
N VAL A 262 8.80 -13.44 -13.46
CA VAL A 262 9.61 -13.24 -12.26
C VAL A 262 10.88 -12.46 -12.63
N THR A 263 11.16 -11.43 -11.85
CA THR A 263 12.41 -10.68 -11.86
C THR A 263 13.10 -10.86 -10.51
N PRO A 264 14.43 -11.05 -10.49
CA PRO A 264 15.16 -11.29 -9.26
C PRO A 264 14.91 -10.18 -8.21
N ALA A 265 14.81 -10.61 -6.95
CA ALA A 265 14.62 -9.76 -5.78
C ALA A 265 15.66 -8.63 -5.69
N ALA A 266 16.88 -8.92 -6.14
CA ALA A 266 17.95 -7.95 -6.30
C ALA A 266 18.46 -8.02 -7.74
N PRO A 267 18.19 -7.03 -8.58
CA PRO A 267 18.90 -6.91 -9.84
C PRO A 267 20.39 -6.74 -9.57
N GLU A 268 21.24 -7.45 -10.32
CA GLU A 268 22.66 -7.11 -10.49
C GLU A 268 22.87 -5.66 -10.99
N SER A 269 21.78 -5.01 -11.42
CA SER A 269 21.72 -3.69 -12.04
C SER A 269 20.91 -2.64 -11.27
N VAL A 270 20.54 -2.85 -9.99
CA VAL A 270 19.96 -1.74 -9.23
C VAL A 270 21.05 -0.69 -9.11
N ASP A 271 20.81 0.48 -9.69
CA ASP A 271 21.62 1.66 -9.42
C ASP A 271 21.38 2.06 -7.97
N LEU A 272 22.08 1.38 -7.06
CA LEU A 272 22.09 1.69 -5.65
C LEU A 272 22.89 2.98 -5.40
N ASN A 273 23.06 3.88 -6.37
CA ASN A 273 23.67 5.19 -6.21
C ASN A 273 25.03 5.13 -5.47
N ASN A 274 25.88 4.16 -5.82
CA ASN A 274 27.18 3.85 -5.18
C ASN A 274 27.13 3.10 -3.83
N TYR A 275 25.99 2.54 -3.41
CA TYR A 275 25.86 1.76 -2.17
C TYR A 275 26.02 0.24 -2.36
N GLN A 276 26.57 -0.23 -3.50
CA GLN A 276 26.72 -1.66 -3.80
C GLN A 276 27.51 -2.42 -2.72
N SER A 277 28.64 -1.87 -2.26
CA SER A 277 29.47 -2.51 -1.22
C SER A 277 28.74 -2.61 0.12
N LEU A 278 27.93 -1.60 0.46
CA LEU A 278 27.11 -1.62 1.67
C LEU A 278 26.01 -2.66 1.56
N TYR A 279 25.34 -2.74 0.42
CA TYR A 279 24.34 -3.77 0.16
C TYR A 279 24.95 -5.17 0.28
N GLN A 280 26.09 -5.42 -0.36
CA GLN A 280 26.77 -6.71 -0.28
C GLN A 280 27.14 -7.06 1.16
N TYR A 281 27.71 -6.11 1.92
CA TYR A 281 28.00 -6.32 3.34
C TYR A 281 26.77 -6.71 4.16
N LEU A 282 25.62 -6.05 3.92
CA LEU A 282 24.37 -6.34 4.63
C LEU A 282 23.80 -7.71 4.27
N VAL A 283 23.97 -8.15 3.01
CA VAL A 283 23.61 -9.49 2.56
C VAL A 283 24.52 -10.55 3.18
N ASP A 284 25.84 -10.36 3.09
CA ASP A 284 26.83 -11.30 3.64
C ASP A 284 26.70 -11.44 5.17
N SER A 285 26.31 -10.36 5.84
CA SER A 285 26.07 -10.35 7.29
C SER A 285 24.68 -10.90 7.68
N GLY A 286 23.83 -11.25 6.72
CA GLY A 286 22.48 -11.80 6.96
C GLY A 286 21.47 -10.79 7.51
N TYR A 287 21.72 -9.48 7.37
CA TYR A 287 20.77 -8.41 7.67
C TYR A 287 19.73 -8.26 6.57
N ILE A 288 20.17 -8.42 5.32
CA ILE A 288 19.31 -8.50 4.14
C ILE A 288 19.36 -9.93 3.64
N VAL A 289 18.18 -10.52 3.41
CA VAL A 289 18.05 -11.88 2.90
C VAL A 289 17.31 -11.82 1.58
N VAL A 290 17.95 -12.32 0.53
CA VAL A 290 17.39 -12.34 -0.82
C VAL A 290 16.67 -13.66 -1.03
N LEU A 291 15.35 -13.61 -1.22
CA LEU A 291 14.56 -14.78 -1.58
C LEU A 291 14.64 -15.01 -3.09
N THR A 292 14.50 -16.26 -3.48
CA THR A 292 14.60 -16.73 -4.86
C THR A 292 13.28 -17.30 -5.35
N GLU A 293 13.20 -17.63 -6.64
CA GLU A 293 12.02 -18.26 -7.23
C GLU A 293 11.65 -19.60 -6.57
N LYS A 294 12.62 -20.27 -5.92
CA LYS A 294 12.41 -21.53 -5.18
C LYS A 294 11.66 -21.32 -3.85
N ASP A 295 11.66 -20.10 -3.35
CA ASP A 295 10.99 -19.73 -2.09
C ASP A 295 9.52 -19.32 -2.32
N MET A 296 9.11 -19.18 -3.58
CA MET A 296 7.77 -18.80 -4.00
C MET A 296 6.81 -20.00 -3.95
N THR A 297 5.56 -19.75 -3.57
CA THR A 297 4.47 -20.73 -3.72
C THR A 297 3.94 -20.73 -5.15
N ASP A 298 3.27 -21.81 -5.57
CA ASP A 298 2.68 -21.90 -6.91
C ASP A 298 1.54 -20.87 -7.08
N GLU A 299 0.78 -20.62 -6.01
CA GLU A 299 -0.27 -19.60 -5.97
C GLU A 299 0.28 -18.17 -6.10
N ALA A 300 1.50 -17.91 -5.59
CA ALA A 300 2.15 -16.61 -5.75
C ALA A 300 2.55 -16.35 -7.21
N ARG A 301 2.73 -17.41 -8.01
CA ARG A 301 3.10 -17.31 -9.44
C ARG A 301 1.88 -17.04 -10.33
N ASP A 302 0.68 -17.22 -9.81
CA ASP A 302 -0.55 -16.81 -10.48
C ASP A 302 -0.88 -15.35 -10.09
N PRO A 303 -0.71 -14.37 -10.99
CA PRO A 303 -0.96 -12.97 -10.68
C PRO A 303 -2.46 -12.63 -10.55
N ALA A 304 -3.36 -13.59 -10.77
CA ALA A 304 -4.82 -13.42 -10.63
C ALA A 304 -5.29 -13.24 -9.18
#